data_AF-A0A842HCN9-F1
#
_entry.id   AF-A0A842HCN9-F1
#
_cell.length_a   1.000
_cell.length_b   1.000
_cell.length_c   1.000
_cell.angle_alpha   90.00
_cell.angle_beta   90.00
_cell.angle_gamma   90.00
#
_symmetry.space_group_name_H-M   'P 1'
#
loop_
_entity.id
_entity.type
_entity.pdbx_description
1 polymer ?
#
loop_
_entity_poly.entity_id
_entity_poly.type
_entity_poly.pdbx_seq_one_letter_code
_entity_poly.pdbx_strand_id
1 'polypeptide(L)'
;MQTFLYLSLIPESLIASMLPPEQFGAYYATGTQKRSRGRALFFEVKRDFASDYLKLDQIEKRCVPHEDGRPRKSSYLSIYRVLEHVPLEALGKLYLITDDGKMLALEPQEYAVKDEDPVHLYQEICPLRPRVASTLNPSAFCQRITDRNEPVSVDKIVFCELALDGLAQDPAEAKADNLPYPNIAHLRDCLLAVKNDPTKKTKTVVRSMPGDLMYRTIKHGFFVGGGGKMLYYPMPGMDQLQREYYEWWRSAESSMG
;
A
#
# COMPACT_ATOMS: atom_id res chain seq x y z
N MET A 1 -4.41 10.35 27.93
CA MET A 1 -3.55 9.69 26.93
C MET A 1 -4.09 10.03 25.55
N GLN A 2 -3.22 10.28 24.57
CA GLN A 2 -3.66 10.58 23.21
C GLN A 2 -4.14 9.30 22.51
N THR A 3 -5.24 9.40 21.76
CA THR A 3 -5.79 8.30 20.95
C THR A 3 -5.56 8.60 19.47
N PHE A 4 -4.81 7.72 18.82
CA PHE A 4 -4.49 7.71 17.40
C PHE A 4 -5.49 6.85 16.63
N LEU A 5 -5.64 7.12 15.34
CA LEU A 5 -6.49 6.37 14.43
C LEU A 5 -5.65 5.90 13.24
N TYR A 6 -5.73 4.61 12.93
CA TYR A 6 -4.96 3.98 11.87
C TYR A 6 -5.87 3.26 10.89
N LEU A 7 -5.62 3.44 9.60
CA LEU A 7 -6.20 2.63 8.52
C LEU A 7 -5.17 1.59 8.09
N SER A 8 -5.31 0.35 8.57
CA SER A 8 -4.52 -0.78 8.09
C SER A 8 -5.01 -1.21 6.71
N LEU A 9 -4.08 -1.57 5.83
CA LEU A 9 -4.37 -2.00 4.46
C LEU A 9 -4.30 -3.52 4.29
N ILE A 10 -3.57 -4.21 5.18
CA ILE A 10 -3.36 -5.65 5.13
C ILE A 10 -3.48 -6.24 6.54
N PRO A 11 -4.63 -6.83 6.90
CA PRO A 11 -5.94 -6.68 6.24
C PRO A 11 -6.54 -5.28 6.46
N GLU A 12 -7.48 -4.90 5.59
CA GLU A 12 -8.20 -3.63 5.69
C GLU A 12 -8.90 -3.48 7.06
N SER A 13 -8.58 -2.42 7.81
CA SER A 13 -9.28 -2.12 9.06
C SER A 13 -9.05 -0.70 9.57
N LEU A 14 -10.04 -0.17 10.31
CA LEU A 14 -9.92 1.07 11.07
C LEU A 14 -9.68 0.74 12.53
N ILE A 15 -8.57 1.22 13.09
CA ILE A 15 -8.11 0.85 14.43
C ILE A 15 -7.83 2.11 15.23
N ALA A 16 -8.48 2.25 16.38
CA ALA A 16 -8.10 3.24 17.39
C ALA A 16 -7.04 2.64 18.33
N SER A 17 -6.01 3.41 18.66
CA SER A 17 -4.93 2.98 19.55
C SER A 17 -4.44 4.11 20.44
N MET A 18 -4.01 3.77 21.65
CA MET A 18 -3.26 4.68 22.52
C MET A 18 -1.75 4.58 22.30
N LEU A 19 -1.29 3.77 21.35
CA LEU A 19 0.11 3.68 20.98
C LEU A 19 0.42 4.66 19.83
N PRO A 20 1.51 5.44 19.92
CA PRO A 20 2.00 6.22 18.79
C PRO A 20 2.44 5.30 17.64
N PRO A 21 2.62 5.83 16.41
CA PRO A 21 2.75 5.01 15.20
C PRO A 21 3.85 3.95 15.26
N GLU A 22 5.03 4.30 15.77
CA GLU A 22 6.16 3.38 15.91
C GLU A 22 5.84 2.20 16.84
N GLN A 23 5.25 2.49 18.00
CA GLN A 23 4.87 1.47 18.98
C GLN A 23 3.70 0.62 18.48
N PHE A 24 2.73 1.25 17.81
CA PHE A 24 1.61 0.55 17.19
C PHE A 24 2.10 -0.40 16.09
N GLY A 25 2.93 0.09 15.17
CA GLY A 25 3.47 -0.71 14.07
C GLY A 25 4.26 -1.91 14.55
N ALA A 26 5.19 -1.72 15.49
CA ALA A 26 5.96 -2.81 16.08
C ALA A 26 5.06 -3.85 16.77
N TYR A 27 4.04 -3.38 17.52
CA TYR A 27 3.04 -4.26 18.14
C TYR A 27 2.21 -5.01 17.10
N TYR A 28 1.78 -4.33 16.04
CA TYR A 28 0.87 -4.88 15.04
C TYR A 28 1.56 -5.94 14.17
N ALA A 29 2.84 -5.72 13.83
CA ALA A 29 3.65 -6.67 13.07
C ALA A 29 4.06 -7.92 13.88
N THR A 30 4.46 -7.73 15.14
CA THR A 30 5.08 -8.81 15.95
C THR A 30 4.12 -9.46 16.96
N GLY A 31 3.03 -8.78 17.30
CA GLY A 31 2.12 -9.16 18.38
C GLY A 31 2.73 -8.96 19.78
N THR A 32 1.89 -9.04 20.83
CA THR A 32 2.32 -8.80 22.22
C THR A 32 3.45 -9.73 22.67
N GLN A 33 3.45 -10.98 22.19
CA GLN A 33 4.45 -11.99 22.54
C GLN A 33 5.59 -12.10 21.51
N LYS A 34 5.62 -11.23 20.48
CA LYS A 34 6.57 -11.30 19.36
C LYS A 34 6.58 -12.65 18.61
N ARG A 35 5.42 -13.32 18.60
CA ARG A 35 5.21 -14.64 17.97
C ARG A 35 4.51 -14.56 16.63
N SER A 36 3.90 -13.42 16.32
CA SER A 36 3.42 -13.11 14.99
C SER A 36 4.58 -12.51 14.19
N ARG A 37 4.63 -12.80 12.89
CA ARG A 37 5.53 -12.16 11.94
C ARG A 37 4.73 -11.85 10.70
N GLY A 38 4.38 -10.58 10.55
CA GLY A 38 3.68 -10.10 9.37
C GLY A 38 4.03 -8.65 9.16
N ARG A 39 4.27 -8.27 7.90
CA ARG A 39 4.44 -6.87 7.56
C ARG A 39 3.14 -6.12 7.81
N ALA A 40 3.26 -4.84 8.14
CA ALA A 40 2.11 -3.97 8.27
C ALA A 40 2.26 -2.76 7.35
N LEU A 41 1.15 -2.32 6.80
CA LEU A 41 1.07 -1.13 5.97
C LEU A 41 -0.19 -0.38 6.37
N PHE A 42 -0.04 0.83 6.91
CA PHE A 42 -1.17 1.59 7.42
C PHE A 42 -0.97 3.10 7.32
N PHE A 43 -2.06 3.84 7.16
CA PHE A 43 -2.06 5.30 7.25
C PHE A 43 -2.32 5.76 8.68
N GLU A 44 -1.67 6.86 9.09
CA GLU A 44 -2.23 7.74 10.12
C GLU A 44 -3.51 8.39 9.57
N VAL A 45 -4.57 8.43 10.37
CA VAL A 45 -5.83 9.04 9.97
C VAL A 45 -6.18 10.16 10.94
N LYS A 46 -6.37 11.37 10.42
CA LYS A 46 -6.92 12.48 11.20
C LYS A 46 -8.35 12.16 11.62
N ARG A 47 -8.73 12.59 12.82
CA ARG A 47 -10.04 12.27 13.43
C ARG A 47 -11.08 13.36 13.18
N ASP A 48 -10.77 14.34 12.35
CA ASP A 48 -11.54 15.56 12.09
C ASP A 48 -12.47 15.41 10.88
N PHE A 49 -13.09 14.25 10.71
CA PHE A 49 -14.09 14.00 9.69
C PHE A 49 -15.30 13.27 10.26
N ALA A 50 -16.45 13.45 9.63
CA ALA A 50 -17.67 12.73 9.94
C ALA A 50 -17.85 11.54 8.98
N SER A 51 -18.50 10.49 9.45
CA SER A 51 -18.84 9.32 8.63
C SER A 51 -20.12 8.68 9.14
N ASP A 52 -21.06 8.41 8.24
CA ASP A 52 -22.29 7.68 8.57
C ASP A 52 -22.03 6.15 8.67
N TYR A 53 -20.92 5.70 8.07
CA TYR A 53 -20.50 4.31 8.05
C TYR A 53 -19.56 3.99 9.22
N LEU A 54 -18.46 4.74 9.35
CA LEU A 54 -17.43 4.49 10.35
C LEU A 54 -17.87 5.04 11.72
N LYS A 55 -17.91 4.16 12.72
CA LYS A 55 -18.38 4.48 14.09
C LYS A 55 -17.31 5.23 14.90
N LEU A 56 -16.94 6.43 14.45
CA LEU A 56 -15.90 7.26 15.07
C LEU A 56 -16.29 7.74 16.48
N ASP A 57 -17.59 7.87 16.75
CA ASP A 57 -18.15 8.18 18.08
C ASP A 57 -17.84 7.11 19.13
N GLN A 58 -17.51 5.89 18.70
CA GLN A 58 -17.17 4.79 19.58
C GLN A 58 -15.71 4.81 20.04
N ILE A 59 -14.86 5.68 19.48
CA ILE A 59 -13.42 5.74 19.83
C ILE A 59 -13.25 5.98 21.32
N GLU A 60 -13.87 7.02 21.87
CA GLU A 60 -13.70 7.39 23.28
C GLU A 60 -14.32 6.37 24.25
N LYS A 61 -15.27 5.56 23.79
CA LYS A 61 -15.88 4.49 24.59
C LYS A 61 -15.07 3.20 24.57
N ARG A 62 -14.43 2.88 23.45
CA ARG A 62 -13.80 1.58 23.20
C ARG A 62 -12.28 1.61 23.28
N CYS A 63 -11.66 2.76 23.08
CA CYS A 63 -10.22 2.94 23.19
C CYS A 63 -9.88 3.57 24.55
N VAL A 64 -10.23 2.85 25.63
CA VAL A 64 -9.96 3.25 27.02
C VAL A 64 -8.84 2.39 27.63
N PRO A 65 -8.04 2.94 28.56
CA PRO A 65 -6.99 2.18 29.23
C PRO A 65 -7.56 0.92 29.90
N HIS A 66 -6.70 -0.06 30.13
CA HIS A 66 -7.05 -1.22 30.96
C HIS A 66 -7.24 -0.79 32.42
N GLU A 67 -7.88 -1.62 33.24
CA GLU A 67 -8.09 -1.35 34.67
C GLU A 67 -6.78 -1.10 35.42
N ASP A 68 -5.68 -1.71 34.97
CA ASP A 68 -4.32 -1.53 35.48
C ASP A 68 -3.59 -0.29 34.91
N GLY A 69 -4.31 0.56 34.16
CA GLY A 69 -3.78 1.79 33.57
C GLY A 69 -2.96 1.59 32.29
N ARG A 70 -2.74 0.35 31.83
CA ARG A 70 -1.99 0.12 30.57
C ARG A 70 -2.75 0.69 29.36
N PRO A 71 -2.02 1.22 28.35
CA PRO A 71 -2.64 1.73 27.12
C PRO A 71 -3.44 0.66 26.39
N ARG A 72 -4.56 1.06 25.80
CA ARG A 72 -5.26 0.24 24.81
C ARG A 72 -4.45 0.17 23.53
N LYS A 73 -3.91 -1.01 23.21
CA LYS A 73 -3.04 -1.18 22.02
C LYS A 73 -3.79 -1.15 20.70
N SER A 74 -5.02 -1.67 20.67
CA SER A 74 -5.87 -1.69 19.47
C SER A 74 -7.34 -1.88 19.81
N SER A 75 -8.20 -1.04 19.25
CA SER A 75 -9.65 -1.18 19.26
C SER A 75 -10.17 -1.03 17.84
N TYR A 76 -10.62 -2.12 17.23
CA TYR A 76 -11.13 -2.14 15.86
C TYR A 76 -12.50 -1.49 15.77
N LEU A 77 -12.64 -0.49 14.90
CA LEU A 77 -13.87 0.23 14.63
C LEU A 77 -14.60 -0.32 13.40
N SER A 78 -13.84 -0.74 12.38
CA SER A 78 -14.36 -1.40 11.18
C SER A 78 -13.27 -2.30 10.56
N ILE A 79 -13.68 -3.30 9.79
CA ILE A 79 -12.81 -4.25 9.08
C ILE A 79 -13.23 -4.44 7.61
N TYR A 80 -14.11 -3.58 7.10
CA TYR A 80 -14.69 -3.72 5.76
C TYR A 80 -15.00 -2.34 5.17
N ARG A 81 -14.66 -2.14 3.88
CA ARG A 81 -14.91 -0.91 3.11
C ARG A 81 -14.40 0.34 3.80
N VAL A 82 -13.33 0.22 4.57
CA VAL A 82 -12.84 1.30 5.40
C VAL A 82 -12.25 2.40 4.54
N LEU A 83 -11.37 2.05 3.59
CA LEU A 83 -10.72 2.98 2.68
C LEU A 83 -11.78 3.82 1.95
N GLU A 84 -12.82 3.19 1.42
CA GLU A 84 -13.92 3.85 0.72
C GLU A 84 -14.60 4.94 1.57
N HIS A 85 -14.67 4.76 2.89
CA HIS A 85 -15.33 5.67 3.82
C HIS A 85 -14.39 6.63 4.59
N VAL A 86 -13.07 6.55 4.38
CA VAL A 86 -12.11 7.54 4.89
C VAL A 86 -11.84 8.60 3.81
N PRO A 87 -12.02 9.91 4.09
CA PRO A 87 -11.66 10.98 3.14
C PRO A 87 -10.15 10.99 2.86
N LEU A 88 -9.74 11.34 1.63
CA LEU A 88 -8.32 11.35 1.28
C LEU A 88 -7.54 12.40 2.08
N GLU A 89 -8.15 13.56 2.33
CA GLU A 89 -7.60 14.67 3.13
C GLU A 89 -7.39 14.32 4.62
N ALA A 90 -8.05 13.25 5.09
CA ALA A 90 -7.86 12.72 6.44
C ALA A 90 -6.65 11.77 6.51
N LEU A 91 -6.11 11.30 5.39
CA LEU A 91 -4.92 10.45 5.35
C LEU A 91 -3.67 11.30 5.60
N GLY A 92 -2.95 10.99 6.67
CA GLY A 92 -1.65 11.54 7.01
C GLY A 92 -0.53 10.69 6.40
N LYS A 93 0.49 10.39 7.21
CA LYS A 93 1.64 9.56 6.81
C LYS A 93 1.23 8.13 6.51
N LEU A 94 1.94 7.49 5.59
CA LEU A 94 1.91 6.05 5.36
C LEU A 94 3.08 5.40 6.10
N TYR A 95 2.82 4.36 6.88
CA TYR A 95 3.85 3.62 7.60
C TYR A 95 4.02 2.22 7.02
N LEU A 96 5.27 1.87 6.73
CA LEU A 96 5.67 0.52 6.32
C LEU A 96 6.41 -0.15 7.46
N ILE A 97 5.88 -1.28 7.91
CA ILE A 97 6.47 -2.05 9.00
C ILE A 97 6.99 -3.37 8.45
N THR A 98 8.23 -3.70 8.79
CA THR A 98 8.83 -5.00 8.53
C THR A 98 8.28 -6.05 9.50
N ASP A 99 8.51 -7.32 9.22
CA ASP A 99 8.00 -8.44 10.02
C ASP A 99 8.65 -8.55 11.42
N ASP A 100 9.76 -7.86 11.65
CA ASP A 100 10.41 -7.67 12.96
C ASP A 100 10.09 -6.33 13.64
N GLY A 101 9.21 -5.50 13.04
CA GLY A 101 8.66 -4.30 13.66
C GLY A 101 9.43 -3.00 13.40
N LYS A 102 10.38 -2.96 12.46
CA LYS A 102 11.03 -1.70 12.04
C LYS A 102 10.06 -0.88 11.21
N MET A 103 10.06 0.44 11.40
CA MET A 103 9.14 1.36 10.75
C MET A 103 9.87 2.30 9.77
N LEU A 104 9.26 2.50 8.60
CA LEU A 104 9.54 3.62 7.70
C LEU A 104 8.26 4.45 7.54
N ALA A 105 8.38 5.77 7.63
CA ALA A 105 7.25 6.70 7.47
C ALA A 105 7.40 7.48 6.17
N LEU A 106 6.34 7.53 5.36
CA LEU A 106 6.28 8.29 4.12
C LEU A 106 5.26 9.43 4.26
N GLU A 107 5.69 10.63 3.88
CA GLU A 107 4.82 11.81 3.79
C GLU A 107 4.13 11.88 2.42
N PRO A 108 2.88 12.36 2.34
CA PRO A 108 2.24 12.61 1.06
C PRO A 108 2.95 13.75 0.31
N GLN A 109 3.05 13.61 -1.00
CA GLN A 109 3.61 14.60 -1.92
C GLN A 109 2.76 14.67 -3.21
N GLU A 110 2.94 15.75 -3.98
CA GLU A 110 2.37 15.83 -5.32
C GLU A 110 3.08 14.85 -6.26
N TYR A 111 2.29 14.11 -7.04
CA TYR A 111 2.83 13.24 -8.07
C TYR A 111 3.07 14.03 -9.35
N ALA A 112 4.34 14.23 -9.70
CA ALA A 112 4.72 14.63 -11.04
C ALA A 112 4.79 13.38 -11.92
N VAL A 113 4.13 13.39 -13.08
CA VAL A 113 4.27 12.34 -14.08
C VAL A 113 5.73 12.32 -14.53
N LYS A 114 6.41 11.20 -14.30
CA LYS A 114 7.85 11.02 -14.62
C LYS A 114 8.11 9.88 -15.59
N ASP A 115 7.10 9.10 -15.93
CA ASP A 115 7.28 7.80 -16.54
C ASP A 115 6.86 7.80 -18.00
N GLU A 116 7.83 7.50 -18.88
CA GLU A 116 7.63 7.32 -20.32
C GLU A 116 7.62 5.83 -20.69
N ASP A 117 7.62 4.93 -19.69
CA ASP A 117 7.55 3.51 -19.94
C ASP A 117 6.28 3.13 -20.71
N PRO A 118 6.37 2.32 -21.78
CA PRO A 118 5.20 1.96 -22.56
C PRO A 118 4.29 0.97 -21.82
N VAL A 119 4.80 0.29 -20.79
CA VAL A 119 4.03 -0.60 -19.91
C VAL A 119 4.50 -0.50 -18.45
N HIS A 120 3.54 -0.68 -17.55
CA HIS A 120 3.69 -0.63 -16.10
C HIS A 120 3.19 -1.93 -15.46
N LEU A 121 3.67 -2.21 -14.25
CA LEU A 121 3.21 -3.32 -13.42
C LEU A 121 2.74 -2.78 -12.07
N TYR A 122 1.44 -2.90 -11.79
CA TYR A 122 0.84 -2.44 -10.53
C TYR A 122 0.56 -3.61 -9.60
N GLN A 123 0.86 -3.41 -8.32
CA GLN A 123 0.30 -4.22 -7.23
C GLN A 123 -0.79 -3.41 -6.56
N GLU A 124 -2.04 -3.85 -6.72
CA GLU A 124 -3.16 -3.32 -5.93
C GLU A 124 -3.06 -3.89 -4.51
N ILE A 125 -3.39 -3.09 -3.51
CA ILE A 125 -3.16 -3.40 -2.09
C ILE A 125 -4.47 -3.42 -1.29
N CYS A 126 -5.32 -2.41 -1.49
CA CYS A 126 -6.59 -2.25 -0.79
C CYS A 126 -7.59 -1.48 -1.67
N PRO A 127 -8.87 -1.89 -1.78
CA PRO A 127 -9.47 -3.08 -1.16
C PRO A 127 -9.17 -4.38 -1.91
N LEU A 128 -8.63 -4.26 -3.13
CA LEU A 128 -8.29 -5.37 -4.01
C LEU A 128 -6.81 -5.74 -3.87
N ARG A 129 -6.44 -6.96 -4.28
CA ARG A 129 -5.04 -7.44 -4.25
C ARG A 129 -4.48 -8.08 -5.54
N PRO A 130 -4.99 -7.84 -6.76
CA PRO A 130 -4.36 -8.38 -7.96
C PRO A 130 -3.06 -7.64 -8.31
N ARG A 131 -2.26 -8.29 -9.15
CA ARG A 131 -1.16 -7.67 -9.88
C ARG A 131 -1.58 -7.46 -11.32
N VAL A 132 -1.39 -6.27 -11.86
CA VAL A 132 -1.94 -5.84 -13.15
C VAL A 132 -0.85 -5.22 -14.03
N ALA A 133 -0.74 -5.71 -15.26
CA ALA A 133 0.03 -5.05 -16.32
C ALA A 133 -0.84 -3.97 -16.97
N SER A 134 -0.28 -2.80 -17.28
CA SER A 134 -1.03 -1.69 -17.88
C SER A 134 -0.19 -0.83 -18.80
N THR A 135 -0.82 -0.16 -19.77
CA THR A 135 -0.22 0.93 -20.57
C THR A 135 -0.51 2.32 -19.98
N LEU A 136 -1.21 2.39 -18.84
CA LEU A 136 -1.56 3.63 -18.16
C LEU A 136 -0.53 3.89 -17.08
N ASN A 137 -0.02 5.12 -17.02
CA ASN A 137 0.80 5.59 -15.90
C ASN A 137 -0.01 5.65 -14.59
N PRO A 138 0.60 5.86 -13.41
CA PRO A 138 -0.09 5.77 -12.13
C PRO A 138 -1.32 6.66 -12.00
N SER A 139 -1.24 7.90 -12.51
CA SER A 139 -2.36 8.84 -12.46
C SER A 139 -3.54 8.39 -13.34
N ALA A 140 -3.26 8.00 -14.58
CA ALA A 140 -4.27 7.51 -15.52
C ALA A 140 -4.88 6.17 -15.08
N PHE A 141 -4.05 5.27 -14.52
CA PHE A 141 -4.51 4.01 -13.94
C PHE A 141 -5.46 4.25 -12.77
N CYS A 142 -5.07 5.11 -11.83
CA CYS A 142 -5.91 5.48 -10.68
C CYS A 142 -7.23 6.11 -11.12
N GLN A 143 -7.20 7.06 -12.06
CA GLN A 143 -8.41 7.69 -12.59
C GLN A 143 -9.36 6.66 -13.22
N ARG A 144 -8.84 5.75 -14.05
CA ARG A 144 -9.66 4.73 -14.71
C ARG A 144 -10.28 3.73 -13.73
N ILE A 145 -9.49 3.14 -12.83
CA ILE A 145 -9.99 2.10 -11.91
C ILE A 145 -10.95 2.66 -10.85
N THR A 146 -10.93 3.99 -10.64
CA THR A 146 -11.85 4.68 -9.71
C THR A 146 -12.99 5.42 -10.40
N ASP A 147 -13.11 5.31 -11.73
CA ASP A 147 -14.23 5.90 -12.49
C ASP A 147 -15.46 5.00 -12.40
N ARG A 148 -16.54 5.50 -11.79
CA ARG A 148 -17.80 4.76 -11.64
C ARG A 148 -18.58 4.59 -12.95
N ASN A 149 -18.17 5.25 -14.03
CA ASN A 149 -18.69 5.01 -15.37
C ASN A 149 -18.04 3.79 -16.04
N GLU A 150 -16.87 3.35 -15.56
CA GLU A 150 -16.25 2.11 -16.02
C GLU A 150 -16.99 0.91 -15.41
N PRO A 151 -17.21 -0.18 -16.18
CA PRO A 151 -17.97 -1.33 -15.73
C PRO A 151 -17.31 -2.10 -14.58
N VAL A 152 -15.99 -1.95 -14.42
CA VAL A 152 -15.19 -2.56 -13.35
C VAL A 152 -14.42 -1.45 -12.65
N SER A 153 -14.92 -1.04 -11.48
CA SER A 153 -14.36 0.08 -10.72
C SER A 153 -14.54 -0.08 -9.21
N VAL A 154 -13.71 0.63 -8.44
CA VAL A 154 -13.78 0.76 -6.98
C VAL A 154 -13.88 2.23 -6.60
N ASP A 155 -14.44 2.56 -5.43
CA ASP A 155 -14.56 3.98 -5.02
C ASP A 155 -13.20 4.61 -4.73
N LYS A 156 -12.32 3.84 -4.09
CA LYS A 156 -10.93 4.21 -3.79
C LYS A 156 -10.02 3.01 -3.88
N ILE A 157 -8.75 3.26 -4.16
CA ILE A 157 -7.72 2.22 -4.28
C ILE A 157 -6.41 2.69 -3.65
N VAL A 158 -5.68 1.77 -3.01
CA VAL A 158 -4.26 1.89 -2.69
C VAL A 158 -3.48 0.90 -3.56
N PHE A 159 -2.43 1.36 -4.20
CA PHE A 159 -1.57 0.53 -5.05
C PHE A 159 -0.13 1.07 -5.09
N CYS A 160 0.80 0.28 -5.62
CA CYS A 160 2.14 0.73 -5.94
C CYS A 160 2.57 0.22 -7.33
N GLU A 161 3.54 0.91 -7.92
CA GLU A 161 4.19 0.46 -9.15
C GLU A 161 5.41 -0.41 -8.82
N LEU A 162 5.50 -1.54 -9.50
CA LEU A 162 6.59 -2.51 -9.35
C LEU A 162 7.59 -2.35 -10.51
N ALA A 163 8.88 -2.44 -10.20
CA ALA A 163 9.98 -2.32 -11.15
C ALA A 163 9.91 -3.41 -12.22
N LEU A 164 9.94 -3.03 -13.49
CA LEU A 164 10.02 -3.97 -14.62
C LEU A 164 11.41 -4.00 -15.25
N ASP A 165 12.31 -3.11 -14.82
CA ASP A 165 13.61 -2.88 -15.45
C ASP A 165 13.48 -2.83 -16.99
N GLY A 166 14.32 -3.58 -17.72
CA GLY A 166 14.26 -3.64 -19.17
C GLY A 166 12.93 -4.16 -19.75
N LEU A 167 12.14 -4.92 -18.97
CA LEU A 167 10.83 -5.41 -19.43
C LEU A 167 9.82 -4.28 -19.65
N ALA A 168 10.00 -3.12 -19.01
CA ALA A 168 9.13 -1.97 -19.26
C ALA A 168 9.24 -1.51 -20.72
N GLN A 169 10.44 -1.59 -21.30
CA GLN A 169 10.72 -1.12 -22.65
C GLN A 169 10.55 -2.23 -23.68
N ASP A 170 11.13 -3.40 -23.41
CA ASP A 170 11.09 -4.55 -24.31
C ASP A 170 10.72 -5.85 -23.56
N PRO A 171 9.41 -6.10 -23.37
CA PRO A 171 8.95 -7.33 -22.74
C PRO A 171 9.30 -8.60 -23.53
N ALA A 172 9.68 -8.53 -24.81
CA ALA A 172 10.02 -9.73 -25.60
C ALA A 172 11.44 -10.22 -25.27
N GLU A 173 12.43 -9.32 -25.33
CA GLU A 173 13.85 -9.71 -25.31
C GLU A 173 14.61 -9.28 -24.06
N ALA A 174 14.14 -8.28 -23.29
CA ALA A 174 14.92 -7.75 -22.19
C ALA A 174 15.16 -8.78 -21.08
N LYS A 175 16.34 -8.79 -20.47
CA LYS A 175 16.65 -9.71 -19.35
C LYS A 175 15.81 -9.41 -18.12
N ALA A 176 15.52 -10.45 -17.35
CA ALA A 176 14.67 -10.37 -16.15
C ALA A 176 15.32 -11.06 -14.93
N ASP A 177 16.61 -11.38 -15.00
CA ASP A 177 17.30 -12.23 -14.00
C ASP A 177 17.29 -11.63 -12.58
N ASN A 178 17.19 -10.31 -12.47
CA ASN A 178 17.16 -9.59 -11.19
C ASN A 178 15.74 -9.33 -10.66
N LEU A 179 14.70 -9.69 -11.41
CA LEU A 179 13.31 -9.46 -11.02
C LEU A 179 12.78 -10.64 -10.21
N PRO A 180 12.20 -10.42 -9.01
CA PRO A 180 11.76 -11.51 -8.15
C PRO A 180 10.34 -12.00 -8.50
N TYR A 181 9.92 -11.85 -9.76
CA TYR A 181 8.57 -12.22 -10.17
C TYR A 181 8.50 -13.70 -10.56
N PRO A 182 7.55 -14.46 -9.98
CA PRO A 182 7.34 -15.83 -10.41
C PRO A 182 6.79 -15.86 -11.85
N ASN A 183 7.17 -16.88 -12.61
CA ASN A 183 6.69 -17.11 -13.97
C ASN A 183 6.86 -15.89 -14.91
N ILE A 184 8.13 -15.52 -15.15
CA ILE A 184 8.51 -14.42 -16.06
C ILE A 184 7.88 -14.58 -17.46
N ALA A 185 7.76 -15.80 -17.98
CA ALA A 185 7.13 -16.04 -19.28
C ALA A 185 5.68 -15.50 -19.34
N HIS A 186 4.86 -15.86 -18.34
CA HIS A 186 3.49 -15.33 -18.24
C HIS A 186 3.42 -13.82 -18.03
N LEU A 187 4.37 -13.25 -17.27
CA LEU A 187 4.48 -11.80 -17.13
C LEU A 187 4.74 -11.13 -18.50
N ARG A 188 5.67 -11.65 -19.30
CA ARG A 188 5.93 -11.14 -20.67
C ARG A 188 4.68 -11.22 -21.53
N ASP A 189 3.98 -12.35 -21.53
CA ASP A 189 2.73 -12.51 -22.29
C ASP A 189 1.70 -11.45 -21.90
N CYS A 190 1.62 -11.13 -20.61
CA CYS A 190 0.71 -10.10 -20.13
C CYS A 190 1.11 -8.69 -20.57
N LEU A 191 2.39 -8.36 -20.47
CA LEU A 191 2.93 -7.06 -20.90
C LEU A 191 2.79 -6.87 -22.41
N LEU A 192 3.13 -7.88 -23.21
CA LEU A 192 2.96 -7.87 -24.67
C LEU A 192 1.49 -7.75 -25.06
N ALA A 193 0.57 -8.41 -24.33
CA ALA A 193 -0.85 -8.34 -24.62
C ALA A 193 -1.44 -6.94 -24.45
N VAL A 194 -0.98 -6.15 -23.46
CA VAL A 194 -1.43 -4.75 -23.30
C VAL A 194 -0.65 -3.79 -24.22
N LYS A 195 0.61 -4.10 -24.53
CA LYS A 195 1.45 -3.29 -25.43
C LYS A 195 0.98 -3.36 -26.88
N ASN A 196 0.61 -4.55 -27.37
CA ASN A 196 0.31 -4.80 -28.77
C ASN A 196 -1.16 -4.59 -29.15
N ASP A 197 -2.07 -4.59 -28.17
CA ASP A 197 -3.50 -4.38 -28.39
C ASP A 197 -3.95 -3.04 -27.79
N PRO A 198 -4.11 -1.99 -28.60
CA PRO A 198 -4.45 -0.65 -28.10
C PRO A 198 -5.80 -0.57 -27.39
N THR A 199 -6.68 -1.56 -27.60
CA THR A 199 -7.99 -1.68 -26.93
C THR A 199 -7.85 -2.19 -25.50
N LYS A 200 -6.75 -2.86 -25.16
CA LYS A 200 -6.48 -3.43 -23.83
C LYS A 200 -5.54 -2.54 -23.04
N LYS A 201 -6.11 -1.74 -22.15
CA LYS A 201 -5.32 -0.87 -21.24
C LYS A 201 -4.75 -1.59 -20.04
N THR A 202 -5.34 -2.71 -19.64
CA THR A 202 -4.94 -3.48 -18.46
C THR A 202 -5.07 -4.98 -18.70
N LYS A 203 -4.28 -5.77 -17.97
CA LYS A 203 -4.39 -7.23 -17.89
C LYS A 203 -3.94 -7.73 -16.53
N THR A 204 -4.78 -8.53 -15.88
CA THR A 204 -4.42 -9.19 -14.61
C THR A 204 -3.32 -10.23 -14.85
N VAL A 205 -2.18 -10.05 -14.19
CA VAL A 205 -1.05 -10.98 -14.20
C VAL A 205 -1.23 -12.03 -13.10
N VAL A 206 -1.57 -11.58 -11.88
CA VAL A 206 -1.82 -12.44 -10.71
C VAL A 206 -3.11 -11.99 -10.05
N ARG A 207 -3.98 -12.93 -9.67
CA ARG A 207 -5.31 -12.63 -9.12
C ARG A 207 -5.30 -12.23 -7.64
N SER A 208 -4.29 -12.64 -6.90
CA SER A 208 -4.11 -12.32 -5.48
C SER A 208 -2.63 -12.21 -5.15
N MET A 209 -2.25 -11.15 -4.44
CA MET A 209 -0.87 -10.90 -4.01
C MET A 209 -0.31 -12.13 -3.29
N PRO A 210 0.74 -12.77 -3.84
CA PRO A 210 1.35 -13.92 -3.20
C PRO A 210 2.25 -13.43 -2.06
N GLY A 211 1.89 -13.76 -0.83
CA GLY A 211 2.65 -13.37 0.36
C GLY A 211 2.67 -11.86 0.59
N ASP A 212 3.83 -11.36 1.01
CA ASP A 212 4.05 -9.97 1.36
C ASP A 212 4.60 -9.14 0.18
N LEU A 213 4.29 -7.84 0.19
CA LEU A 213 4.82 -6.88 -0.79
C LEU A 213 6.35 -6.75 -0.65
N MET A 214 7.09 -7.01 -1.72
CA MET A 214 8.56 -6.86 -1.74
C MET A 214 8.93 -5.38 -1.90
N TYR A 215 9.29 -4.70 -0.81
CA TYR A 215 9.59 -3.26 -0.86
C TYR A 215 10.70 -2.88 -1.84
N ARG A 216 11.68 -3.78 -2.08
CA ARG A 216 12.74 -3.57 -3.06
C ARG A 216 12.27 -3.44 -4.51
N THR A 217 11.09 -3.95 -4.84
CA THR A 217 10.55 -3.86 -6.19
C THR A 217 9.72 -2.61 -6.38
N ILE A 218 9.49 -1.78 -5.37
CA ILE A 218 8.69 -0.57 -5.52
C ILE A 218 9.49 0.45 -6.32
N LYS A 219 8.97 0.83 -7.48
CA LYS A 219 9.66 1.71 -8.43
C LYS A 219 9.72 3.16 -7.93
N HIS A 220 8.58 3.69 -7.49
CA HIS A 220 8.45 5.10 -7.10
C HIS A 220 7.94 5.28 -5.68
N GLY A 221 6.84 4.61 -5.34
CA GLY A 221 6.15 4.80 -4.08
C GLY A 221 4.76 4.19 -4.11
N PHE A 222 3.92 4.65 -3.19
CA PHE A 222 2.52 4.22 -3.04
C PHE A 222 1.59 5.33 -3.49
N PHE A 223 0.45 4.92 -4.01
CA PHE A 223 -0.61 5.79 -4.47
C PHE A 223 -1.89 5.43 -3.76
N VAL A 224 -2.66 6.43 -3.37
CA VAL A 224 -4.04 6.26 -2.93
C VAL A 224 -4.91 7.28 -3.64
N GLY A 225 -6.04 6.85 -4.19
CA GLY A 225 -6.90 7.77 -4.92
C GLY A 225 -8.31 7.27 -5.10
N GLY A 226 -9.16 8.19 -5.56
CA GLY A 226 -10.58 8.02 -5.80
C GLY A 226 -11.30 9.37 -5.81
N GLY A 227 -12.48 9.44 -6.42
CA GLY A 227 -13.23 10.69 -6.56
C GLY A 227 -12.47 11.77 -7.35
N GLY A 228 -11.65 11.37 -8.33
CA GLY A 228 -10.85 12.29 -9.16
C GLY A 228 -9.62 12.89 -8.50
N LYS A 229 -9.26 12.44 -7.29
CA LYS A 229 -8.06 12.88 -6.57
C LYS A 229 -7.11 11.70 -6.32
N MET A 230 -5.82 12.00 -6.18
CA MET A 230 -4.78 11.02 -5.85
C MET A 230 -3.74 11.65 -4.95
N LEU A 231 -3.31 10.92 -3.93
CA LEU A 231 -2.15 11.21 -3.09
C LEU A 231 -1.02 10.24 -3.44
N TYR A 232 0.21 10.73 -3.34
CA TYR A 232 1.41 9.94 -3.62
C TYR A 232 2.35 9.96 -2.42
N TYR A 233 2.90 8.79 -2.09
CA TYR A 233 3.78 8.56 -0.96
C TYR A 233 5.11 8.00 -1.51
N PRO A 234 6.08 8.88 -1.82
CA PRO A 234 7.34 8.47 -2.44
C PRO A 234 8.15 7.58 -1.50
N MET A 235 8.72 6.52 -2.05
CA MET A 235 9.78 5.78 -1.38
C MET A 235 11.08 6.61 -1.38
N PRO A 236 11.86 6.57 -0.29
CA PRO A 236 13.21 7.14 -0.30
C PRO A 236 14.07 6.46 -1.38
N GLY A 237 15.02 7.22 -1.93
CA GLY A 237 15.99 6.66 -2.88
C GLY A 237 16.89 5.61 -2.22
N MET A 238 17.53 4.75 -3.03
CA MET A 238 18.37 3.66 -2.52
C MET A 238 19.48 4.15 -1.57
N ASP A 239 20.13 5.26 -1.91
CA ASP A 239 21.17 5.86 -1.04
C ASP A 239 20.61 6.28 0.32
N GLN A 240 19.39 6.82 0.37
CA GLN A 240 18.73 7.18 1.63
C GLN A 240 18.31 5.93 2.42
N LEU A 241 17.80 4.90 1.73
CA LEU A 241 17.45 3.63 2.36
C LEU A 241 18.67 2.98 3.03
N GLN A 242 19.83 3.03 2.37
CA GLN A 242 21.07 2.43 2.88
C GLN A 242 21.75 3.27 3.97
N ARG A 243 21.53 4.60 4.01
CA ARG A 243 22.20 5.51 4.94
C ARG A 243 21.32 5.92 6.10
N GLU A 244 20.15 6.46 5.81
CA GLU A 244 19.24 7.07 6.79
C GLU A 244 18.27 6.03 7.37
N TYR A 245 17.83 5.07 6.55
CA TYR A 245 16.86 4.04 6.93
C TYR A 245 17.46 2.63 6.99
N TYR A 246 18.77 2.53 7.27
CA TYR A 246 19.54 1.29 7.15
C TYR A 246 18.93 0.10 7.90
N GLU A 247 18.50 0.29 9.16
CA GLU A 247 17.92 -0.80 9.95
C GLU A 247 16.61 -1.33 9.35
N TRP A 248 15.77 -0.42 8.87
CA TRP A 248 14.52 -0.79 8.20
C TRP A 248 14.81 -1.47 6.86
N TRP A 249 15.72 -0.93 6.07
CA TRP A 249 16.08 -1.48 4.76
C TRP A 249 16.65 -2.89 4.87
N ARG A 250 17.61 -3.11 5.78
CA ARG A 250 18.17 -4.43 6.04
C ARG A 250 17.10 -5.43 6.46
N SER A 251 16.16 -5.02 7.31
CA SER A 251 15.06 -5.88 7.73
C SER A 251 14.13 -6.21 6.55
N ALA A 252 13.73 -5.19 5.78
CA ALA A 252 12.88 -5.33 4.59
C ALA A 252 13.47 -6.27 3.52
N GLU A 253 14.80 -6.30 3.38
CA GLU A 253 15.51 -7.24 2.51
C GLU A 253 15.58 -8.66 3.08
N SER A 254 15.77 -8.78 4.40
CA SER A 254 15.97 -10.07 5.06
C SER A 254 14.73 -10.96 5.12
N SER A 255 13.52 -10.39 5.10
CA SER A 255 12.26 -11.17 5.05
C SER A 255 11.95 -11.78 3.67
N MET A 256 12.96 -11.98 2.82
CA MET A 256 12.87 -12.71 1.54
C MET A 256 13.51 -14.11 1.58
N GLY A 257 13.66 -14.68 2.78
CA GLY A 257 14.17 -16.05 3.00
C GLY A 257 13.06 -17.06 3.22
#